data_AF-A0A436D7Y6-F1
#
_entry.id   AF-A0A436D7Y6-F1
#
_cell.length_a   1.000
_cell.length_b   1.000
_cell.length_c   1.000
_cell.angle_alpha   90.00
_cell.angle_beta   90.00
_cell.angle_gamma   90.00
#
_symmetry.space_group_name_H-M   'P 1'
#
loop_
_entity.id
_entity.type
_entity.pdbx_description
1 polymer ?
#
loop_
_entity_poly.entity_id
_entity_poly.type
_entity_poly.pdbx_seq_one_letter_code
_entity_poly.pdbx_strand_id
1 'polypeptide(L)'
;MARFRLQFAGRAGENNLAVPLEPLLLRAEFRARTWRSADGSLLQGFAGKGGFRLTIGNCLARICAASECSDAGWPVYACSDGGKRKMSVTDFVTANFGGVSYRRLSASPSQE
;
A
#
# COMPACT_ATOMS: atom_id res chain seq x y z
N MET A 1 -12.75 53.54 -9.84
CA MET A 1 -11.82 52.41 -9.66
C MET A 1 -12.18 51.69 -8.37
N ALA A 2 -12.87 50.55 -8.46
CA ALA A 2 -13.31 49.78 -7.30
C ALA A 2 -12.37 48.60 -7.07
N ARG A 3 -11.75 48.55 -5.87
CA ARG A 3 -10.91 47.43 -5.42
C ARG A 3 -11.84 46.29 -4.98
N PHE A 4 -11.91 45.23 -5.78
CA PHE A 4 -12.57 43.99 -5.36
C PHE A 4 -11.66 43.23 -4.40
N ARG A 5 -12.02 43.23 -3.11
CA ARG A 5 -11.46 42.32 -2.11
C ARG A 5 -12.05 40.94 -2.38
N LEU A 6 -11.22 40.00 -2.86
CA LEU A 6 -11.54 38.58 -2.86
C LEU A 6 -11.63 38.11 -1.40
N GLN A 7 -12.86 38.02 -0.90
CA GLN A 7 -13.14 37.30 0.33
C GLN A 7 -13.03 35.80 0.01
N PHE A 8 -11.91 35.19 0.41
CA PHE A 8 -11.82 33.74 0.52
C PHE A 8 -12.78 33.31 1.64
N ALA A 9 -14.04 33.05 1.27
CA ALA A 9 -14.93 32.26 2.09
C ALA A 9 -14.35 30.84 2.10
N GLY A 10 -13.58 30.52 3.14
CA GLY A 10 -13.21 29.16 3.46
C GLY A 10 -14.49 28.36 3.70
N ARG A 11 -15.00 27.72 2.65
CA ARG A 11 -15.90 26.59 2.82
C ARG A 11 -15.09 25.55 3.56
N ALA A 12 -15.51 25.23 4.79
CA ALA A 12 -15.06 24.05 5.51
C ALA A 12 -15.47 22.82 4.69
N GLY A 13 -14.65 22.51 3.68
CA GLY A 13 -14.76 21.29 2.89
C GLY A 13 -14.23 20.15 3.73
N GLU A 14 -15.10 19.17 3.96
CA GLU A 14 -14.83 17.81 4.44
C GLU A 14 -13.38 17.51 4.80
N ASN A 15 -13.13 17.33 6.10
CA ASN A 15 -11.93 16.67 6.61
C ASN A 15 -11.93 15.16 6.29
N ASN A 16 -12.19 14.77 5.03
CA ASN A 16 -12.01 13.42 4.52
C ASN A 16 -10.53 13.15 4.21
N LEU A 17 -9.65 13.52 5.15
CA LEU A 17 -8.22 13.30 5.04
C LEU A 17 -7.91 11.94 5.65
N ALA A 18 -7.86 10.93 4.78
CA ALA A 18 -7.35 9.59 5.00
C ALA A 18 -7.90 8.87 6.25
N VAL A 19 -8.94 8.06 6.06
CA VAL A 19 -9.36 7.07 7.06
C VAL A 19 -8.20 6.07 7.26
N PRO A 20 -7.82 5.74 8.51
CA PRO A 20 -6.86 4.68 8.78
C PRO A 20 -7.32 3.40 8.07
N LEU A 21 -6.47 2.82 7.22
CA LEU A 21 -6.77 1.54 6.58
C LEU A 21 -6.63 0.43 7.62
N GLU A 22 -7.64 0.29 8.48
CA GLU A 22 -7.72 -0.87 9.36
C GLU A 22 -7.91 -2.11 8.48
N PRO A 23 -7.03 -3.12 8.56
CA PRO A 23 -7.10 -4.32 7.74
C PRO A 23 -8.48 -4.98 7.72
N LEU A 24 -9.18 -4.95 8.85
CA LEU A 24 -10.51 -5.54 9.02
C LEU A 24 -11.63 -4.75 8.31
N LEU A 25 -11.45 -3.44 8.13
CA LEU A 25 -12.40 -2.54 7.48
C LEU A 25 -12.25 -2.51 5.95
N LEU A 26 -11.15 -3.06 5.41
CA LEU A 26 -10.99 -3.23 3.97
C LEU A 26 -12.04 -4.21 3.42
N ARG A 27 -12.58 -3.92 2.24
CA ARG A 27 -13.42 -4.89 1.53
C ARG A 27 -12.64 -6.18 1.27
N ALA A 28 -13.32 -7.33 1.24
CA ALA A 28 -12.69 -8.64 1.19
C ALA A 28 -11.72 -8.80 0.01
N GLU A 29 -12.07 -8.23 -1.15
CA GLU A 29 -11.26 -8.20 -2.36
C GLU A 29 -9.93 -7.46 -2.19
N PHE A 30 -9.90 -6.41 -1.37
CA PHE A 30 -8.68 -5.65 -1.09
C PHE A 30 -7.81 -6.36 -0.04
N ARG A 31 -8.43 -6.96 0.99
CA ARG A 31 -7.71 -7.79 1.97
C ARG A 31 -7.03 -8.99 1.31
N ALA A 32 -7.72 -9.65 0.39
CA ALA A 32 -7.20 -10.80 -0.33
C ALA A 32 -5.97 -10.47 -1.20
N ARG A 33 -5.79 -9.19 -1.54
CA ARG A 33 -4.70 -8.67 -2.38
C ARG A 33 -3.73 -7.80 -1.61
N THR A 34 -3.82 -7.73 -0.28
CA THR A 34 -2.91 -6.91 0.53
C THR A 34 -2.15 -7.80 1.49
N TRP A 35 -0.84 -7.58 1.56
CA TRP A 35 0.06 -8.16 2.54
C TRP A 35 0.74 -7.07 3.35
N ARG A 36 1.07 -7.40 4.60
CA ARG A 36 1.72 -6.50 5.55
C ARG A 36 2.93 -7.18 6.18
N SER A 37 4.03 -6.47 6.28
CA SER A 37 5.25 -6.90 6.98
C SER A 37 5.27 -6.39 8.42
N ALA A 38 6.19 -6.91 9.22
CA ALA A 38 6.33 -6.57 10.64
C ALA A 38 6.69 -5.09 10.89
N ASP A 39 7.43 -4.46 9.97
CA ASP A 39 7.82 -3.05 10.01
C ASP A 39 6.66 -2.09 9.61
N GLY A 40 5.49 -2.62 9.25
CA GLY A 40 4.34 -1.85 8.80
C GLY A 40 4.31 -1.56 7.30
N SER A 41 5.31 -1.99 6.54
CA SER A 41 5.30 -1.89 5.09
C SER A 41 4.14 -2.71 4.49
N LEU A 42 3.61 -2.24 3.36
CA LEU A 42 2.46 -2.84 2.68
C LEU A 42 2.83 -3.23 1.26
N LEU A 43 2.34 -4.39 0.84
CA LEU A 43 2.36 -4.85 -0.53
C LEU A 43 0.91 -5.03 -0.99
N GLN A 44 0.48 -4.30 -2.01
CA GLN A 44 -0.91 -4.29 -2.48
C GLN A 44 -0.99 -4.68 -3.94
N GLY A 45 -1.60 -5.82 -4.26
CA GLY A 45 -1.78 -6.28 -5.63
C GLY A 45 -2.87 -5.52 -6.36
N PHE A 46 -2.59 -5.07 -7.58
CA PHE A 46 -3.59 -4.45 -8.45
C PHE A 46 -4.55 -5.49 -9.04
N ALA A 47 -5.80 -5.10 -9.26
CA ALA A 47 -6.76 -5.94 -9.95
C ALA A 47 -6.42 -6.03 -11.46
N GLY A 48 -6.32 -7.25 -11.99
CA GLY A 48 -6.25 -7.52 -13.43
C GLY A 48 -4.95 -7.20 -14.16
N LYS A 49 -3.96 -6.54 -13.54
CA LYS A 49 -2.73 -6.06 -14.23
C LYS A 49 -1.40 -6.67 -13.78
N GLY A 50 -1.40 -7.66 -12.87
CA GLY A 50 -0.19 -8.43 -12.55
C GLY A 50 0.96 -7.63 -11.92
N GLY A 51 0.65 -6.64 -11.07
CA GLY A 51 1.64 -5.80 -10.38
C GLY A 51 1.22 -5.44 -8.96
N PHE A 52 2.10 -4.75 -8.24
CA PHE A 52 1.91 -4.38 -6.84
C PHE A 52 2.24 -2.92 -6.58
N ARG A 53 1.54 -2.29 -5.63
CA ARG A 53 2.00 -1.09 -4.95
C ARG A 53 2.74 -1.50 -3.70
N LEU A 54 4.02 -1.15 -3.62
CA LEU A 54 4.85 -1.27 -2.44
C LEU A 54 4.78 0.04 -1.66
N THR A 55 4.47 -0.01 -0.36
CA THR A 55 4.59 1.14 0.55
C THR A 55 5.53 0.76 1.67
N ILE A 56 6.64 1.47 1.80
CA ILE A 56 7.73 1.18 2.75
C ILE A 56 7.97 2.35 3.68
N GLY A 57 8.24 2.05 4.96
CA GLY A 57 8.58 3.04 6.00
C GLY A 57 7.61 3.08 7.19
N ASN A 58 7.85 4.00 8.13
CA ASN A 58 6.95 4.24 9.26
C ASN A 58 5.79 5.14 8.82
N CYS A 59 4.74 4.51 8.31
CA CYS A 59 3.59 5.25 7.75
C CYS A 59 2.77 5.96 8.82
N LEU A 60 2.86 5.52 10.09
CA LEU A 60 2.22 6.20 11.22
C LEU A 60 2.93 7.53 11.52
N ALA A 61 4.26 7.57 11.37
CA ALA A 61 5.05 8.79 11.49
C ALA A 61 5.02 9.67 10.22
N ARG A 62 4.20 9.32 9.21
CA ARG A 62 4.14 9.99 7.89
C ARG A 62 5.46 9.97 7.11
N ILE A 63 6.35 9.03 7.41
CA ILE A 63 7.62 8.82 6.69
C ILE A 63 7.46 7.52 5.90
N CYS A 64 6.74 7.61 4.79
CA CYS A 64 6.52 6.48 3.88
C CYS A 64 6.73 6.87 2.42
N ALA A 65 7.34 5.95 1.67
CA ALA A 65 7.45 6.02 0.23
C ALA A 65 6.58 4.95 -0.40
N ALA A 66 5.85 5.32 -1.45
CA ALA A 66 5.08 4.39 -2.27
C ALA A 66 5.75 4.22 -3.63
N SER A 67 5.86 2.98 -4.09
CA SER A 67 6.41 2.62 -5.39
C SER A 67 5.47 1.65 -6.09
N GLU A 68 5.24 1.86 -7.38
CA GLU A 68 4.49 0.91 -8.21
C GLU A 68 5.48 -0.06 -8.84
N CYS A 69 5.22 -1.35 -8.66
CA CYS A 69 6.05 -2.44 -9.12
C CYS A 69 5.30 -3.27 -10.16
N SER A 70 5.81 -3.32 -11.38
CA SER A 70 5.26 -4.14 -12.46
C SER A 70 6.10 -5.41 -12.65
N ASP A 71 5.47 -6.45 -13.19
CA ASP A 71 6.19 -7.66 -13.59
C ASP A 71 7.33 -7.32 -14.57
N ALA A 72 8.52 -7.86 -14.30
CA ALA A 72 9.72 -7.68 -15.11
C ALA A 72 10.33 -9.04 -15.50
N GLY A 73 9.47 -10.07 -15.63
CA GLY A 73 9.87 -11.47 -15.79
C GLY A 73 9.97 -12.17 -14.44
N TRP A 74 8.92 -12.95 -14.12
CA TRP A 74 8.86 -13.74 -12.90
C TRP A 74 10.18 -14.49 -12.63
N PRO A 75 10.75 -14.41 -11.40
CA PRO A 75 10.17 -13.83 -10.18
C PRO A 75 10.54 -12.36 -9.91
N VAL A 76 10.97 -11.58 -10.91
CA VAL A 76 11.47 -10.21 -10.71
C VAL A 76 10.39 -9.17 -11.04
N TYR A 77 10.29 -8.15 -10.18
CA TYR A 77 9.47 -6.96 -10.38
C TYR A 77 10.36 -5.72 -10.48
N ALA A 78 10.03 -4.83 -11.40
CA ALA A 78 10.65 -3.52 -11.53
C ALA A 78 9.74 -2.46 -10.89
N CYS A 79 10.29 -1.64 -10.02
CA CYS A 79 9.55 -0.64 -9.26
C CYS A 79 9.87 0.78 -9.75
N SER A 80 8.90 1.70 -9.58
CA SER A 80 9.02 3.11 -9.99
C SER A 80 10.10 3.89 -9.23
N ASP A 81 10.62 3.34 -8.12
CA ASP A 81 11.79 3.85 -7.41
C ASP A 81 13.13 3.48 -8.09
N GLY A 82 13.08 2.82 -9.25
CA GLY A 82 14.25 2.33 -9.98
C GLY A 82 14.80 1.00 -9.46
N GLY A 83 14.25 0.48 -8.35
CA GLY A 83 14.65 -0.78 -7.76
C GLY A 83 14.05 -1.99 -8.46
N LYS A 84 14.80 -3.08 -8.53
CA LYS A 84 14.28 -4.41 -8.87
C LYS A 84 14.17 -5.27 -7.62
N ARG A 85 13.04 -5.95 -7.46
CA ARG A 85 12.77 -6.79 -6.29
C ARG A 85 12.33 -8.16 -6.73
N LYS A 86 12.91 -9.18 -6.10
CA LYS A 86 12.53 -10.57 -6.31
C LYS A 86 11.32 -10.89 -5.43
N MET A 87 10.34 -11.56 -5.99
CA MET A 87 9.20 -12.13 -5.31
C MET A 87 9.45 -13.62 -5.06
N SER A 88 9.17 -14.11 -3.87
CA SER A 88 8.98 -15.55 -3.63
C SER A 88 7.80 -15.77 -2.72
N VAL A 89 6.97 -16.74 -3.05
CA VAL A 89 5.78 -17.08 -2.26
C VAL A 89 6.08 -18.41 -1.59
N THR A 90 6.21 -18.40 -0.27
CA THR A 90 6.52 -19.63 0.49
C THR A 90 5.25 -20.44 0.72
N ASP A 91 4.13 -19.75 0.95
CA ASP A 91 2.80 -20.32 1.12
C ASP A 91 1.73 -19.29 0.69
N PHE A 92 0.44 -19.65 0.72
CA PHE A 92 -0.63 -18.73 0.29
C PHE A 92 -0.79 -17.47 1.16
N VAL A 93 -0.31 -17.52 2.41
CA VAL A 93 -0.34 -16.47 3.42
C VAL A 93 0.92 -15.60 3.37
N THR A 94 2.10 -16.19 3.12
CA THR A 94 3.40 -15.55 3.26
C THR A 94 4.10 -15.34 1.92
N ALA A 95 4.43 -14.08 1.63
CA ALA A 95 5.22 -13.69 0.48
C ALA A 95 6.49 -12.96 0.95
N ASN A 96 7.63 -13.25 0.33
CA ASN A 96 8.85 -12.48 0.48
C ASN A 96 9.03 -11.60 -0.76
N PHE A 97 9.20 -10.30 -0.56
CA PHE A 97 9.40 -9.34 -1.64
C PHE A 97 10.60 -8.46 -1.33
N GLY A 98 11.63 -8.54 -2.18
CA GLY A 98 12.88 -7.79 -1.97
C GLY A 98 13.61 -8.13 -0.67
N GLY A 99 13.47 -9.36 -0.16
CA GLY A 99 14.07 -9.81 1.09
C GLY A 99 13.21 -9.60 2.33
N VAL A 100 12.08 -8.89 2.22
CA VAL A 100 11.16 -8.60 3.33
C VAL A 100 9.99 -9.59 3.30
N SER A 101 9.67 -10.17 4.46
CA SER A 101 8.53 -11.08 4.62
C SER A 101 7.23 -10.31 4.89
N TYR A 102 6.20 -10.64 4.12
CA TYR A 102 4.87 -10.06 4.18
C TYR A 102 3.82 -11.15 4.41
N ARG A 103 2.84 -10.86 5.28
CA ARG A 103 1.71 -11.73 5.60
C ARG A 103 0.41 -11.17 5.00
N ARG A 104 -0.37 -12.01 4.34
CA ARG A 104 -1.65 -11.62 3.73
C ARG A 104 -2.66 -11.20 4.80
N LEU A 105 -3.34 -10.07 4.59
CA LEU A 105 -4.34 -9.54 5.53
C LEU A 105 -5.63 -10.36 5.57
N SER A 106 -5.94 -11.11 4.52
CA SER A 106 -7.11 -12.01 4.50
C SER A 106 -6.86 -13.35 5.20
N ALA A 107 -5.62 -13.68 5.55
CA ALA A 107 -5.34 -14.91 6.28
C ALA A 107 -5.89 -14.79 7.70
N SER A 108 -6.53 -15.84 8.20
CA SER A 108 -7.00 -15.91 9.59
C SER A 108 -5.87 -15.47 10.53
N PRO A 109 -6.15 -14.67 11.57
CA PRO A 109 -5.12 -14.33 12.54
C PRO A 109 -4.53 -15.65 13.07
N SER A 110 -3.21 -15.74 13.09
CA SER A 110 -2.55 -16.85 13.76
C SER A 110 -3.05 -16.81 15.20
N GLN A 111 -3.68 -17.89 15.66
CA GLN A 111 -4.00 -18.01 17.08
C GLN A 111 -2.64 -18.20 17.78
N GLU A 112 -2.11 -17.10 18.30
CA GLU A 112 -1.00 -17.11 19.25
C GLU A 112 -1.56 -17.33 20.66
#